data_AF-A0A1E1WUP9-F1
#
_entry.id   AF-A0A1E1WUP9-F1
#
_cell.length_a   1.000
_cell.length_b   1.000
_cell.length_c   1.000
_cell.angle_alpha   90.00
_cell.angle_beta   90.00
_cell.angle_gamma   90.00
#
_symmetry.space_group_name_H-M   'P 1'
#
loop_
_entity.id
_entity.type
_entity.pdbx_description
1 polymer ?
#
loop_
_entity_poly.entity_id
_entity_poly.type
_entity_poly.pdbx_seq_one_letter_code
_entity_poly.pdbx_strand_id
1 'polypeptide(L)'
;DIRPRFHKPRSHTIKHNAGAGDSNMSGGGESDDEDEGGADADDGSLSDWNLRKCSAAALDVLANVFGADLLPVLFPILKETLFHEDWVIKESGILALGAVADG
;
A
#
# COMPACT_ATOMS: atom_id res chain seq x y z
N ASP A 1 11.76 -3.79 -15.35
CA ASP A 1 12.50 -2.79 -14.56
C ASP A 1 12.81 -3.38 -13.19
N ILE A 2 14.09 -3.44 -12.82
CA ILE A 2 14.66 -4.23 -11.72
C ILE A 2 15.14 -3.23 -10.66
N ARG A 3 14.34 -2.98 -9.62
CA ARG A 3 14.60 -1.90 -8.65
C ARG A 3 15.70 -2.28 -7.63
N PRO A 4 16.74 -1.44 -7.44
CA PRO A 4 17.77 -1.66 -6.42
C PRO A 4 17.32 -1.34 -4.99
N ARG A 5 17.87 -2.08 -4.00
CA ARG A 5 17.64 -1.94 -2.55
C ARG A 5 18.89 -1.43 -1.82
N PHE A 6 18.68 -0.98 -0.56
CA PHE A 6 19.56 -1.00 0.64
C PHE A 6 20.08 0.37 1.14
N HIS A 7 20.26 0.68 2.44
CA HIS A 7 19.96 0.14 3.80
C HIS A 7 20.32 1.27 4.81
N LYS A 8 19.80 1.28 6.06
CA LYS A 8 20.60 1.48 7.29
C LYS A 8 19.78 1.22 8.58
N PRO A 9 20.23 0.31 9.46
CA PRO A 9 19.70 0.20 10.82
C PRO A 9 20.44 1.17 11.75
N ARG A 10 19.73 1.87 12.63
CA ARG A 10 20.37 2.56 13.77
C ARG A 10 19.75 2.07 15.08
N SER A 11 20.57 1.29 15.77
CA SER A 11 20.43 0.86 17.16
C SER A 11 20.78 2.02 18.12
N HIS A 12 20.46 1.80 19.41
CA HIS A 12 20.94 2.48 20.63
C HIS A 12 20.18 3.77 21.04
N THR A 13 19.79 4.00 22.30
CA THR A 13 20.30 3.50 23.60
C THR A 13 19.28 3.72 24.73
N ILE A 14 19.12 2.75 25.62
CA ILE A 14 18.48 2.91 26.94
C ILE A 14 19.27 3.96 27.77
N LYS A 15 18.60 4.91 28.42
CA LYS A 15 19.17 5.69 29.52
C LYS A 15 18.29 5.58 30.77
N HIS A 16 18.89 4.94 31.77
CA HIS A 16 18.49 4.78 33.16
C HIS A 16 18.90 6.05 33.92
N ASN A 17 18.10 6.60 34.85
CA ASN A 17 18.58 6.88 36.22
C ASN A 17 17.48 7.31 37.22
N ALA A 18 17.67 6.78 38.42
CA ALA A 18 17.17 7.04 39.76
C ALA A 18 16.53 8.39 40.14
N GLY A 19 15.60 8.32 41.09
CA GLY A 19 15.31 9.42 42.03
C GLY A 19 13.96 9.29 42.74
N ALA A 20 14.00 9.00 44.04
CA ALA A 20 12.84 8.92 44.93
C ALA A 20 12.09 10.25 45.10
N GLY A 21 10.79 10.21 45.38
CA GLY A 21 10.05 11.35 45.96
C GLY A 21 8.57 11.40 45.60
N ASP A 22 7.73 11.02 46.55
CA ASP A 22 6.30 11.29 46.61
C ASP A 22 6.01 12.80 46.68
N SER A 23 5.13 13.33 45.82
CA SER A 23 4.03 14.24 46.19
C SER A 23 3.39 14.94 44.97
N ASN A 24 2.08 14.76 44.91
CA ASN A 24 1.07 15.55 44.22
C ASN A 24 1.28 17.08 44.28
N MET A 25 1.44 17.76 43.14
CA MET A 25 0.99 19.16 42.97
C MET A 25 0.74 19.49 41.49
N SER A 26 -0.42 20.11 41.28
CA SER A 26 -0.93 20.66 40.03
C SER A 26 -0.31 22.03 39.74
N GLY A 27 0.10 22.23 38.48
CA GLY A 27 0.00 23.53 37.78
C GLY A 27 1.26 24.39 37.66
N GLY A 28 1.65 24.64 36.38
CA GLY A 28 2.01 26.00 35.90
C GLY A 28 3.43 26.24 35.37
N GLY A 29 3.51 26.53 34.05
CA GLY A 29 4.55 27.34 33.37
C GLY A 29 5.87 26.64 32.99
N GLU A 30 6.60 26.94 31.93
CA GLU A 30 6.59 27.88 30.78
C GLU A 30 7.64 27.34 29.76
N SER A 31 7.50 27.71 28.47
CA SER A 31 8.52 27.89 27.41
C SER A 31 9.61 26.82 27.14
N ASP A 32 9.65 26.29 25.91
CA ASP A 32 10.67 26.62 24.89
C ASP A 32 10.47 25.76 23.64
N ASP A 33 10.74 26.37 22.48
CA ASP A 33 11.37 25.85 21.26
C ASP A 33 11.07 24.37 20.85
N GLU A 34 10.70 24.06 19.61
CA GLU A 34 11.54 24.20 18.43
C GLU A 34 10.70 23.96 17.16
N ASP A 35 11.03 24.73 16.14
CA ASP A 35 10.72 24.48 14.72
C ASP A 35 10.96 23.01 14.33
N GLU A 36 9.89 22.27 14.04
CA GLU A 36 9.98 21.04 13.25
C GLU A 36 9.19 21.22 11.95
N GLY A 37 9.69 22.12 11.10
CA GLY A 37 9.65 21.90 9.67
C GLY A 37 10.22 20.51 9.34
N GLY A 38 9.33 19.55 9.16
CA GLY A 38 9.67 18.19 8.74
C GLY A 38 8.56 17.64 7.87
N ALA A 39 8.56 18.08 6.61
CA ALA A 39 7.69 17.55 5.57
C ALA A 39 7.79 16.02 5.51
N ASP A 40 6.76 15.33 5.99
CA ASP A 40 6.53 13.90 5.68
C ASP A 40 5.11 13.66 5.15
N ALA A 41 4.54 14.68 4.51
CA ALA A 41 3.31 14.57 3.73
C ALA A 41 3.58 14.12 2.27
N ASP A 42 4.65 13.37 2.02
CA ASP A 42 4.99 12.85 0.68
C ASP A 42 5.06 11.31 0.59
N ASP A 43 4.80 10.56 1.67
CA ASP A 43 4.67 9.09 1.57
C ASP A 43 3.36 8.65 0.85
N GLY A 44 2.45 9.59 0.59
CA GLY A 44 1.19 9.33 -0.12
C GLY A 44 1.36 9.06 -1.63
N SER A 45 2.47 9.48 -2.25
CA SER A 45 2.65 9.39 -3.70
C SER A 45 3.30 8.07 -4.17
N LEU A 46 4.13 7.43 -3.32
CA LEU A 46 4.75 6.13 -3.62
C LEU A 46 3.81 4.95 -3.31
N SER A 47 2.76 5.16 -2.51
CA SER A 47 1.76 4.14 -2.16
C SER A 47 0.81 3.78 -3.31
N ASP A 48 0.90 4.44 -4.46
CA ASP A 48 -0.14 4.36 -5.48
C ASP A 48 -0.03 3.14 -6.43
N TRP A 49 1.09 2.43 -6.46
CA TRP A 49 1.27 1.26 -7.33
C TRP A 49 1.28 -0.04 -6.52
N ASN A 50 0.11 -0.68 -6.42
CA ASN A 50 -0.05 -1.94 -5.69
C ASN A 50 -0.08 -3.15 -6.64
N LEU A 51 0.09 -4.35 -6.07
CA LEU A 51 0.10 -5.60 -6.84
C LEU A 51 -1.14 -5.76 -7.73
N ARG A 52 -2.32 -5.31 -7.26
CA ARG A 52 -3.57 -5.41 -8.02
C ARG A 52 -3.53 -4.53 -9.27
N LYS A 53 -3.08 -3.28 -9.16
CA LYS A 53 -2.88 -2.35 -10.28
C LYS A 53 -1.83 -2.88 -11.27
N CYS A 54 -0.73 -3.46 -10.76
CA CYS A 54 0.28 -4.11 -11.61
C CYS A 54 -0.31 -5.27 -12.41
N SER A 55 -1.05 -6.16 -11.74
CA SER A 55 -1.64 -7.34 -12.35
C SER A 55 -2.70 -6.96 -13.39
N ALA A 56 -3.53 -5.95 -13.12
CA ALA A 56 -4.50 -5.43 -14.08
C ALA A 56 -3.79 -4.83 -15.32
N ALA A 57 -2.73 -4.04 -15.12
CA ALA A 57 -1.94 -3.50 -16.24
C ALA A 57 -1.24 -4.59 -17.06
N ALA A 58 -0.74 -5.66 -16.42
CA ALA A 58 -0.19 -6.80 -17.14
C ALA A 58 -1.27 -7.54 -17.95
N LEU A 59 -2.47 -7.71 -17.38
CA LEU A 59 -3.59 -8.33 -18.07
C LEU A 59 -4.07 -7.50 -19.26
N ASP A 60 -4.08 -6.17 -19.16
CA ASP A 60 -4.37 -5.24 -20.26
C ASP A 60 -3.37 -5.42 -21.42
N VAL A 61 -2.07 -5.51 -21.13
CA VAL A 61 -1.06 -5.82 -22.17
C VAL A 61 -1.32 -7.18 -22.82
N LEU A 62 -1.69 -8.20 -22.04
CA LEU A 62 -2.01 -9.52 -22.59
C LEU A 62 -3.28 -9.47 -23.45
N ALA A 63 -4.31 -8.73 -23.05
CA ALA A 63 -5.53 -8.56 -23.81
C ALA A 63 -5.26 -7.88 -25.14
N ASN A 64 -4.43 -6.83 -25.18
CA ASN A 64 -4.04 -6.18 -26.43
C ASN A 64 -3.22 -7.08 -27.38
N VAL A 65 -2.49 -8.07 -26.86
CA VAL A 65 -1.66 -8.99 -27.67
C VAL A 65 -2.47 -10.17 -28.20
N PHE A 66 -3.32 -10.77 -27.36
CA PHE A 66 -4.03 -12.00 -27.69
C PHE A 66 -5.49 -11.77 -28.11
N GLY A 67 -6.07 -10.62 -27.75
CA GLY A 67 -7.46 -10.24 -28.00
C GLY A 67 -8.45 -11.36 -27.71
N ALA A 68 -9.26 -11.70 -28.71
CA ALA A 68 -10.29 -12.72 -28.60
C ALA A 68 -9.76 -14.12 -28.22
N ASP A 69 -8.50 -14.46 -28.51
CA ASP A 69 -7.91 -15.76 -28.16
C ASP A 69 -7.68 -15.89 -26.64
N LEU A 70 -7.68 -14.78 -25.90
CA LEU A 70 -7.61 -14.76 -24.43
C LEU A 70 -8.95 -15.15 -23.80
N LEU A 71 -10.07 -14.84 -24.46
CA LEU A 71 -11.43 -14.99 -23.90
C LEU A 71 -11.79 -16.42 -23.47
N PRO A 72 -11.47 -17.50 -24.23
CA PRO A 72 -11.78 -18.86 -23.81
C PRO A 72 -11.14 -19.25 -22.47
N VAL A 73 -9.97 -18.68 -22.16
CA VAL A 73 -9.24 -18.92 -20.91
C VAL A 73 -9.76 -18.02 -19.79
N LEU A 74 -10.01 -16.75 -20.09
CA LEU A 74 -10.38 -15.74 -19.10
C LEU A 74 -11.84 -15.84 -18.68
N PHE A 75 -12.75 -16.17 -19.60
CA PHE A 75 -14.19 -16.15 -19.36
C PHE A 75 -14.66 -17.10 -18.23
N PRO A 76 -14.18 -18.36 -18.12
CA PRO A 76 -14.50 -19.21 -16.98
C PRO A 76 -14.08 -18.59 -15.63
N ILE A 77 -12.90 -17.96 -15.58
CA ILE A 77 -12.35 -17.32 -14.38
C ILE A 77 -13.18 -16.09 -14.00
N LEU A 78 -13.57 -15.27 -14.98
CA LEU A 78 -14.45 -14.11 -14.75
C LEU A 78 -15.82 -14.53 -14.22
N LYS A 79 -16.40 -15.61 -14.75
CA LYS A 79 -17.67 -16.15 -14.23
C LYS A 79 -17.58 -16.58 -12.77
N GLU A 80 -16.49 -17.24 -12.38
CA GLU A 80 -16.28 -17.63 -10.99
C GLU A 80 -16.08 -16.41 -10.09
N THR A 81 -15.23 -15.48 -10.51
CA THR A 81 -14.83 -14.34 -9.68
C THR A 81 -15.92 -13.30 -9.53
N LEU A 82 -16.63 -12.91 -10.60
CA LEU A 82 -17.64 -11.84 -10.57
C LEU A 82 -18.84 -12.14 -9.67
N PHE A 83 -19.18 -13.42 -9.48
CA PHE A 83 -20.31 -13.85 -8.65
C PHE A 83 -19.88 -14.44 -7.30
N HIS A 84 -18.59 -14.35 -6.95
CA HIS A 84 -18.07 -14.88 -5.71
C HIS A 84 -18.64 -14.12 -4.48
N GLU A 85 -18.87 -14.82 -3.37
CA GLU A 85 -19.40 -14.22 -2.14
C GLU A 85 -18.38 -13.29 -1.47
N ASP A 86 -17.11 -13.72 -1.41
CA ASP A 86 -15.99 -12.89 -0.95
C ASP A 86 -15.81 -11.67 -1.86
N TRP A 87 -15.88 -10.48 -1.23
CA TRP A 87 -15.77 -9.20 -1.90
C TRP A 87 -14.41 -9.00 -2.57
N VAL A 88 -13.32 -9.54 -2.01
CA VAL A 88 -11.96 -9.38 -2.58
C VAL A 88 -11.85 -10.12 -3.90
N ILE A 89 -12.42 -11.32 -3.97
CA ILE A 89 -12.42 -12.13 -5.18
C ILE A 89 -13.33 -11.47 -6.23
N LYS A 90 -14.51 -11.00 -5.82
CA LYS A 90 -15.42 -10.22 -6.69
C LYS A 90 -14.75 -8.98 -7.28
N GLU A 91 -14.09 -8.19 -6.45
CA GLU A 91 -13.36 -7.00 -6.89
C GLU A 91 -12.26 -7.35 -7.91
N SER A 92 -11.52 -8.44 -7.69
CA SER A 92 -10.49 -8.87 -8.63
C SER A 92 -11.05 -9.22 -10.01
N GLY A 93 -12.24 -9.83 -10.07
CA GLY A 93 -12.97 -10.08 -11.32
C GLY A 93 -13.40 -8.79 -12.01
N ILE A 94 -13.84 -7.78 -11.26
CA ILE A 94 -14.21 -6.45 -11.80
C ILE A 94 -12.98 -5.75 -12.39
N LEU A 95 -11.85 -5.77 -11.68
CA LEU A 95 -10.59 -5.20 -12.17
C LEU A 95 -10.10 -5.91 -13.44
N ALA A 96 -10.16 -7.24 -13.47
CA ALA A 96 -9.78 -8.02 -14.63
C ALA A 96 -10.70 -7.74 -15.83
N LEU A 97 -12.01 -7.63 -15.61
CA LEU A 97 -12.97 -7.26 -16.65
C LEU A 97 -12.67 -5.87 -17.23
N GLY A 98 -12.35 -4.89 -16.38
CA GLY A 98 -11.96 -3.55 -16.84
C GLY A 98 -10.66 -3.55 -17.65
N ALA A 99 -9.68 -4.35 -17.24
CA ALA A 99 -8.40 -4.48 -17.95
C ALA A 99 -8.52 -5.09 -19.35
N VAL A 100 -9.54 -5.91 -19.61
CA VAL A 100 -9.72 -6.57 -20.92
C VAL A 100 -10.84 -5.96 -21.77
N ALA A 101 -11.45 -4.86 -21.34
CA ALA A 101 -12.64 -4.31 -21.99
C ALA A 101 -12.39 -3.75 -23.41
N ASP A 102 -11.15 -3.37 -23.72
CA ASP A 102 -10.76 -2.75 -25.00
C ASP A 102 -9.89 -3.69 -25.89
N GLY A 103 -9.56 -4.89 -25.40
CA GLY A 103 -8.64 -5.86 -26.02
C GLY A 103 -9.32 -7.04 -26.70
#